data_AF-A0A9E4DKA8-F1
#
_entry.id   AF-A0A9E4DKA8-F1
#
_cell.length_a   1.000
_cell.length_b   1.000
_cell.length_c   1.000
_cell.angle_alpha   90.00
_cell.angle_beta   90.00
_cell.angle_gamma   90.00
#
_symmetry.space_group_name_H-M   'P 1'
#
loop_
_entity.id
_entity.type
_entity.pdbx_description
1 polymer ?
#
loop_
_entity_poly.entity_id
_entity_poly.type
_entity_poly.pdbx_seq_one_letter_code
_entity_poly.pdbx_strand_id
1 'polypeptide(L)'
;LATGSLSKDWRYRLMRRQCERWGWNEHVIAHLDTRLEWKLDRVVEERNALVSELSRSYRLLTEFAREQDSMGGVDPRELALLGRKLYAALDKRPGKVDQVNPGISRDLSERTLWLKRLADEPTRWQLYLHAPDLPPYTPAKTSTSLVEVLTWLHINGICERSTQIHHVPKPVGYGEPEQDKILKTLRKCLPREPLCEGGLDEYADVARGHQSIWFINVAENPLASHADAGYQLISERVDALSFGATHECLVANIEHLYTTTWGEIRIERYGDQGHGLLDCLCRYLDLFAPHEQRPTPIDAYSFSSTRGGAIAKRVARLVTSIADAFRQLGTRTRYVLRIADNFYQVQFATDRYTWAPIGELGELEHHLAETVARFVPTRIDRTALADSPLPALMTRNQEGVIQVFYSVAERGIRLYVFDECGAVFQQWVPNADEYHLMIQQRRFLDTVAVQQLLASPLGEPGPQFARVTQTNQGEWQVTPVRVPRTRVIERTEMTLVVNPGQRLQDGFRLQLGNHEFDSLLLGDALYADVAAHLRRLRHGNVDYPAYLTGVVGAEGEVGGACRLMDLLRLKTQVEQRLAAAMR
;
A
#
# COMPACT_ATOMS: atom_id res chain seq x y z
N LEU A 1 -26.46 -23.33 -53.62
CA LEU A 1 -26.03 -23.14 -55.03
C LEU A 1 -24.56 -22.73 -55.07
N ALA A 2 -23.59 -23.66 -54.97
CA ALA A 2 -22.15 -23.37 -55.20
C ALA A 2 -21.23 -24.60 -55.32
N THR A 3 -21.73 -25.84 -55.34
CA THR A 3 -20.87 -27.04 -55.32
C THR A 3 -20.16 -27.34 -56.64
N GLY A 4 -20.62 -26.79 -57.77
CA GLY A 4 -20.01 -27.02 -59.10
C GLY A 4 -18.79 -26.16 -59.45
N SER A 5 -18.49 -25.11 -58.68
CA SER A 5 -17.43 -24.14 -58.98
C SER A 5 -16.09 -24.45 -58.28
N LEU A 6 -16.14 -25.02 -57.08
CA LEU A 6 -14.97 -25.29 -56.24
C LEU A 6 -14.03 -26.37 -56.83
N SER A 7 -14.55 -27.33 -57.61
CA SER A 7 -13.74 -28.41 -58.19
C SER A 7 -12.81 -27.94 -59.33
N LYS A 8 -13.09 -26.79 -59.94
CA LYS A 8 -12.24 -26.20 -61.01
C LYS A 8 -11.10 -25.35 -60.46
N ASP A 9 -11.19 -24.87 -59.22
CA ASP A 9 -10.14 -24.07 -58.59
C ASP A 9 -8.87 -24.92 -58.39
N TRP A 10 -7.73 -24.41 -58.87
CA TRP A 10 -6.44 -25.09 -58.74
C TRP A 10 -5.99 -25.16 -57.27
N ARG A 11 -6.40 -24.20 -56.43
CA ARG A 11 -6.07 -24.19 -54.99
C ARG A 11 -6.72 -25.36 -54.27
N TYR A 12 -7.99 -25.61 -54.56
CA TYR A 12 -8.73 -26.75 -54.03
C TYR A 12 -8.10 -28.08 -54.47
N ARG A 13 -7.75 -28.23 -55.76
CA ARG A 13 -7.08 -29.44 -56.28
C ARG A 13 -5.68 -29.66 -55.68
N LEU A 14 -4.93 -28.59 -55.43
CA LEU A 14 -3.64 -28.70 -54.75
C LEU A 14 -3.82 -29.12 -53.29
N MET A 15 -4.77 -28.51 -52.57
CA MET A 15 -5.00 -28.87 -51.18
C MET A 15 -5.50 -30.30 -51.00
N ARG A 16 -6.44 -30.73 -51.85
CA ARG A 16 -6.94 -32.11 -51.85
C ARG A 16 -5.82 -33.14 -52.02
N ARG A 17 -4.89 -32.88 -52.95
CA ARG A 17 -3.69 -33.74 -53.12
C ARG A 17 -2.80 -33.80 -51.89
N GLN A 18 -2.65 -32.71 -51.14
CA GLN A 18 -1.88 -32.73 -49.90
C GLN A 18 -2.62 -33.46 -48.77
N CYS A 19 -3.94 -33.24 -48.64
CA CYS A 19 -4.76 -33.97 -47.67
C CYS A 19 -4.69 -35.49 -47.90
N GLU A 20 -4.75 -35.92 -49.16
CA GLU A 20 -4.56 -37.33 -49.55
C GLU A 20 -3.16 -37.85 -49.15
N ARG A 21 -2.10 -37.05 -49.38
CA ARG A 21 -0.73 -37.41 -48.96
C ARG A 21 -0.54 -37.47 -47.44
N TRP A 22 -1.25 -36.63 -46.69
CA TRP A 22 -1.25 -36.65 -45.23
C TRP A 22 -2.14 -37.75 -44.65
N GLY A 23 -2.88 -38.48 -45.48
CA GLY A 23 -3.76 -39.57 -45.06
C GLY A 23 -5.05 -39.09 -44.38
N TRP A 24 -5.47 -37.85 -44.62
CA TRP A 24 -6.69 -37.31 -44.04
C TRP A 24 -7.92 -37.88 -44.75
N ASN A 25 -8.82 -38.47 -43.99
CA ASN A 25 -10.07 -39.01 -44.53
C ASN A 25 -11.08 -37.89 -44.85
N GLU A 26 -12.08 -38.21 -45.65
CA GLU A 26 -13.09 -37.23 -46.09
C GLU A 26 -13.93 -36.69 -44.91
N HIS A 27 -14.05 -37.45 -43.82
CA HIS A 27 -14.67 -37.00 -42.57
C HIS A 27 -13.87 -35.88 -41.88
N VAL A 28 -12.55 -35.98 -41.80
CA VAL A 28 -11.68 -34.95 -41.23
C VAL A 28 -11.77 -33.68 -42.06
N ILE A 29 -11.80 -33.80 -43.40
CA ILE A 29 -11.94 -32.64 -44.29
C ILE A 29 -13.30 -31.97 -44.08
N ALA A 30 -14.39 -32.74 -44.13
CA ALA A 30 -15.74 -32.21 -43.90
C ALA A 30 -15.87 -31.54 -42.51
N HIS A 31 -15.20 -32.09 -41.49
CA HIS A 31 -15.16 -31.52 -40.15
C HIS A 31 -14.34 -30.22 -40.08
N LEU A 32 -13.22 -30.13 -40.80
CA LEU A 32 -12.43 -28.89 -40.87
C LEU A 32 -13.13 -27.81 -41.69
N ASP A 33 -13.95 -28.18 -42.67
CA ASP A 33 -14.76 -27.25 -43.44
C ASP A 33 -15.82 -26.55 -42.56
N THR A 34 -16.25 -27.15 -41.44
CA THR A 34 -17.15 -26.53 -40.46
C THR A 34 -16.44 -25.61 -39.47
N ARG A 35 -15.15 -25.29 -39.67
CA ARG A 35 -14.36 -24.42 -38.76
C ARG A 35 -15.04 -23.11 -38.39
N LEU A 36 -15.84 -22.53 -39.30
CA LEU A 36 -16.57 -21.28 -39.04
C LEU A 36 -17.69 -21.43 -37.99
N GLU A 37 -18.16 -22.66 -37.76
CA GLU A 37 -19.24 -22.99 -36.83
C GLU A 37 -18.71 -23.52 -35.49
N TRP A 38 -17.39 -23.67 -35.35
CA TRP A 38 -16.79 -24.23 -34.14
C TRP A 38 -17.00 -23.30 -32.93
N LYS A 39 -17.68 -23.86 -31.92
CA LYS A 39 -17.95 -23.24 -30.61
C LYS A 39 -16.92 -23.65 -29.56
N LEU A 40 -17.14 -23.20 -28.32
CA LEU A 40 -16.18 -23.27 -27.22
C LEU A 40 -15.57 -24.67 -27.03
N ASP A 41 -16.40 -25.71 -26.89
CA ASP A 41 -15.93 -27.07 -26.58
C ASP A 41 -14.95 -27.57 -27.64
N ARG A 42 -15.26 -27.35 -28.92
CA ARG A 42 -14.38 -27.75 -30.01
C ARG A 42 -13.08 -26.94 -30.04
N VAL A 43 -13.16 -25.64 -29.80
CA VAL A 43 -11.96 -24.78 -29.75
C VAL A 43 -11.05 -25.19 -28.59
N VAL A 44 -11.61 -25.60 -27.45
CA VAL A 44 -10.83 -26.11 -26.31
C VAL A 44 -10.09 -27.40 -26.68
N GLU A 45 -10.74 -28.35 -27.38
CA GLU A 45 -10.11 -29.57 -27.87
C GLU A 45 -8.94 -29.28 -28.80
N GLU A 46 -9.16 -28.45 -29.83
CA GLU A 46 -8.16 -28.08 -30.82
C GLU A 46 -6.99 -27.31 -30.20
N ARG A 47 -7.27 -26.39 -29.25
CA ARG A 47 -6.24 -25.70 -28.49
C ARG A 47 -5.39 -26.69 -27.69
N ASN A 48 -6.01 -27.67 -27.03
CA ASN A 48 -5.26 -28.65 -26.25
C ASN A 48 -4.35 -29.52 -27.14
N ALA A 49 -4.82 -29.88 -28.34
CA ALA A 49 -4.00 -30.57 -29.33
C ALA A 49 -2.81 -29.70 -29.78
N LEU A 50 -3.06 -28.43 -30.12
CA LEU A 50 -2.02 -27.47 -30.49
C LEU A 50 -0.98 -27.27 -29.39
N VAL A 51 -1.42 -27.06 -28.15
CA VAL A 51 -0.54 -26.90 -26.98
C VAL A 51 0.34 -28.12 -26.78
N SER A 52 -0.23 -29.32 -26.95
CA SER A 52 0.50 -30.59 -26.80
C SER A 52 1.60 -30.72 -27.86
N GLU A 53 1.29 -30.42 -29.11
CA GLU A 53 2.27 -30.48 -30.21
C GLU A 53 3.35 -29.39 -30.13
N LEU A 54 2.99 -28.17 -29.74
CA LEU A 54 3.97 -27.10 -29.50
C LEU A 54 4.91 -27.45 -28.35
N SER A 55 4.36 -27.98 -27.25
CA SER A 55 5.15 -28.42 -26.09
C SER A 55 6.05 -29.60 -26.44
N ARG A 56 5.60 -30.51 -27.31
CA ARG A 56 6.42 -31.61 -27.83
C ARG A 56 7.53 -31.10 -28.74
N SER A 57 7.21 -30.20 -29.67
CA SER A 57 8.18 -29.60 -30.60
C SER A 57 9.28 -28.85 -29.86
N TYR A 58 8.92 -28.06 -28.83
CA TYR A 58 9.88 -27.38 -27.98
C TYR A 58 10.81 -28.35 -27.23
N ARG A 59 10.28 -29.46 -26.68
CA ARG A 59 11.11 -30.49 -26.04
C ARG A 59 12.09 -31.12 -27.02
N LEU A 60 11.64 -31.49 -28.21
CA LEU A 60 12.50 -32.06 -29.26
C LEU A 60 13.59 -31.07 -29.68
N LEU A 61 13.27 -29.78 -29.86
CA LEU A 61 14.25 -28.74 -30.16
C LEU A 61 15.28 -28.58 -29.04
N THR A 62 14.83 -28.66 -27.79
CA THR A 62 15.71 -28.55 -26.62
C THR A 62 16.63 -29.78 -26.49
N GLU A 63 16.11 -30.98 -26.75
CA GLU A 63 16.89 -32.23 -26.77
C GLU A 63 17.91 -32.22 -27.90
N PHE A 64 17.50 -31.86 -29.12
CA PHE A 64 18.38 -31.75 -30.28
C PHE A 64 19.50 -30.73 -30.05
N ALA A 65 19.19 -29.56 -29.49
CA ALA A 65 20.19 -28.56 -29.16
C ALA A 65 21.23 -29.06 -28.15
N ARG A 66 20.80 -29.82 -27.13
CA ARG A 66 21.70 -30.44 -26.14
C ARG A 66 22.60 -31.52 -26.75
N GLU A 67 22.08 -32.31 -27.71
CA GLU A 67 22.87 -33.33 -28.39
C GLU A 67 23.89 -32.74 -29.38
N GLN A 68 23.57 -31.59 -29.97
CA GLN A 68 24.37 -30.92 -31.01
C GLN A 68 25.21 -29.74 -30.48
N ASP A 69 25.32 -29.56 -29.16
CA ASP A 69 26.07 -28.47 -28.49
C ASP A 69 27.55 -28.39 -28.92
N SER A 70 28.05 -29.41 -29.63
CA SER A 70 29.39 -29.44 -30.24
C SER A 70 29.51 -28.69 -31.58
N MET A 71 28.39 -28.31 -32.23
CA MET A 71 28.36 -27.79 -33.62
C MET A 71 27.85 -26.33 -33.73
N GLY A 72 27.66 -25.61 -32.62
CA GLY A 72 27.61 -24.14 -32.58
C GLY A 72 26.39 -23.46 -33.23
N GLY A 73 25.25 -24.14 -33.39
CA GLY A 73 24.12 -23.63 -34.18
C GLY A 73 22.95 -22.99 -33.42
N VAL A 74 22.74 -23.28 -32.13
CA VAL A 74 21.53 -22.87 -31.39
C VAL A 74 21.90 -22.17 -30.09
N ASP A 75 21.48 -20.92 -29.90
CA ASP A 75 21.74 -20.18 -28.66
C ASP A 75 20.83 -20.70 -27.52
N PRO A 76 21.39 -21.26 -26.43
CA PRO A 76 20.61 -21.72 -25.28
C PRO A 76 19.79 -20.59 -24.63
N ARG A 77 20.22 -19.33 -24.76
CA ARG A 77 19.46 -18.17 -24.28
C ARG A 77 18.18 -17.99 -25.07
N GLU A 78 18.23 -18.05 -26.40
CA GLU A 78 17.03 -17.92 -27.24
C GLU A 78 16.03 -19.05 -26.98
N LEU A 79 16.51 -20.28 -26.77
CA LEU A 79 15.65 -21.40 -26.36
C LEU A 79 14.96 -21.12 -25.02
N ALA A 80 15.67 -20.58 -24.04
CA ALA A 80 15.07 -20.22 -22.75
C ALA A 80 14.00 -19.13 -22.90
N LEU A 81 14.25 -18.10 -23.73
CA LEU A 81 13.29 -17.03 -24.01
C LEU A 81 12.05 -17.57 -24.73
N LEU A 82 12.25 -18.46 -25.71
CA LEU A 82 11.15 -19.14 -26.42
C LEU A 82 10.32 -19.99 -25.46
N GLY A 83 10.97 -20.72 -24.55
CA GLY A 83 10.30 -21.47 -23.50
C GLY A 83 9.44 -20.58 -22.62
N ARG A 84 9.99 -19.45 -22.14
CA ARG A 84 9.24 -18.46 -21.34
C ARG A 84 8.02 -17.92 -22.09
N LYS A 85 8.17 -17.58 -23.38
CA LYS A 85 7.05 -17.13 -24.23
C LYS A 85 5.98 -18.21 -24.39
N LEU A 86 6.39 -19.46 -24.63
CA LEU A 86 5.46 -20.58 -24.76
C LEU A 86 4.66 -20.82 -23.48
N TYR A 87 5.33 -20.85 -22.32
CA TYR A 87 4.64 -21.01 -21.03
C TYR A 87 3.80 -19.79 -20.67
N ALA A 88 4.27 -18.57 -20.93
CA ALA A 88 3.48 -17.35 -20.71
C ALA A 88 2.19 -17.34 -21.54
N ALA A 89 2.21 -17.87 -22.76
CA ALA A 89 1.01 -17.93 -23.61
C ALA A 89 0.09 -19.12 -23.26
N LEU A 90 0.64 -20.30 -22.96
CA LEU A 90 -0.12 -21.56 -22.96
C LEU A 90 -0.30 -22.21 -21.59
N ASP A 91 0.54 -21.87 -20.60
CA ASP A 91 0.51 -22.52 -19.29
C ASP A 91 -0.71 -22.08 -18.47
N LYS A 92 -1.36 -23.05 -17.82
CA LYS A 92 -2.54 -22.81 -16.98
C LYS A 92 -2.12 -22.68 -15.53
N ARG A 93 -2.40 -21.53 -14.94
CA ARG A 93 -2.07 -21.25 -13.53
C ARG A 93 -3.29 -20.69 -12.81
N PRO A 94 -3.45 -20.97 -11.50
CA PRO A 94 -4.46 -20.28 -10.70
C PRO A 94 -4.34 -18.76 -10.84
N GLY A 95 -5.48 -18.10 -11.04
CA GLY A 95 -5.58 -16.65 -11.25
C GLY A 95 -5.14 -16.17 -12.64
N LYS A 96 -4.54 -17.00 -13.49
CA LYS A 96 -4.23 -16.62 -14.88
C LYS A 96 -5.46 -16.83 -15.75
N VAL A 97 -5.79 -15.83 -16.56
CA VAL A 97 -6.89 -15.93 -17.52
C VAL A 97 -6.39 -16.61 -18.79
N ASP A 98 -6.83 -17.85 -19.00
CA ASP A 98 -6.47 -18.63 -20.17
C ASP A 98 -7.06 -18.02 -21.46
N GLN A 99 -6.21 -17.82 -22.47
CA GLN A 99 -6.63 -17.55 -23.84
C GLN A 99 -6.99 -18.87 -24.52
N VAL A 100 -8.29 -19.12 -24.63
CA VAL A 100 -8.87 -20.32 -25.23
C VAL A 100 -8.81 -20.26 -26.76
N ASN A 101 -8.97 -19.06 -27.34
CA ASN A 101 -9.03 -18.88 -28.79
C ASN A 101 -7.82 -18.10 -29.34
N PRO A 102 -6.72 -18.77 -29.69
CA PRO A 102 -5.58 -18.14 -30.36
C PRO A 102 -5.84 -17.84 -31.85
N GLY A 103 -7.10 -17.67 -32.27
CA GLY A 103 -7.51 -17.52 -33.68
C GLY A 103 -7.97 -18.83 -34.35
N ILE A 104 -8.36 -19.84 -33.57
CA ILE A 104 -8.89 -21.11 -34.09
C ILE A 104 -10.27 -20.88 -34.74
N SER A 105 -11.21 -20.26 -34.02
CA SER A 105 -12.54 -19.91 -34.53
C SER A 105 -12.67 -18.39 -34.71
N ARG A 106 -13.49 -17.98 -35.68
CA ARG A 106 -13.80 -16.55 -35.92
C ARG A 106 -14.83 -16.00 -34.95
N ASP A 107 -15.75 -16.84 -34.47
CA ASP A 107 -16.86 -16.41 -33.63
C ASP A 107 -17.17 -17.45 -32.55
N LEU A 108 -16.82 -17.09 -31.31
CA LEU A 108 -17.14 -17.85 -30.11
C LEU A 108 -18.32 -17.26 -29.34
N SER A 109 -18.99 -16.24 -29.89
CA SER A 109 -20.07 -15.58 -29.19
C SER A 109 -21.24 -16.53 -28.97
N GLU A 110 -21.78 -16.48 -27.75
CA GLU A 110 -23.01 -17.16 -27.38
C GLU A 110 -24.12 -16.14 -27.23
N ARG A 111 -25.34 -16.53 -27.61
CA ARG A 111 -26.53 -15.65 -27.50
C ARG A 111 -27.00 -15.51 -26.07
N THR A 112 -26.89 -16.58 -25.29
CA THR A 112 -27.40 -16.70 -23.93
C THR A 112 -26.36 -17.36 -23.05
N LEU A 113 -26.08 -16.78 -21.89
CA LEU A 113 -25.17 -17.32 -20.89
C LEU A 113 -25.86 -17.31 -19.52
N TRP A 114 -25.53 -18.27 -18.66
CA TRP A 114 -26.05 -18.33 -17.29
C TRP A 114 -24.90 -18.22 -16.30
N LEU A 115 -24.97 -17.21 -15.43
CA LEU A 115 -24.00 -17.00 -14.36
C LEU A 115 -24.65 -17.36 -13.03
N LYS A 116 -24.17 -18.44 -12.41
CA LYS A 116 -24.67 -18.97 -11.15
C LYS A 116 -23.71 -18.63 -10.01
N ARG A 117 -24.24 -17.99 -8.96
CA ARG A 117 -23.55 -17.81 -7.67
C ARG A 117 -23.93 -18.97 -6.74
N LEU A 118 -22.93 -19.69 -6.25
CA LEU A 118 -23.09 -20.68 -5.19
C LEU A 118 -22.64 -20.06 -3.86
N ALA A 119 -23.52 -20.10 -2.87
CA ALA A 119 -23.27 -19.61 -1.51
C ALA A 119 -22.46 -20.61 -0.67
N ASP A 120 -21.40 -21.18 -1.25
CA ASP A 120 -20.42 -21.99 -0.51
C ASP A 120 -19.45 -21.05 0.21
N GLU A 121 -18.68 -21.58 1.18
CA GLU A 121 -17.54 -20.90 1.78
C GLU A 121 -16.23 -21.58 1.34
N PRO A 122 -15.42 -20.96 0.45
CA PRO A 122 -15.60 -19.65 -0.17
C PRO A 122 -16.65 -19.64 -1.30
N THR A 123 -17.28 -18.48 -1.54
CA THR A 123 -18.30 -18.30 -2.58
C THR A 123 -17.73 -18.65 -3.95
N ARG A 124 -18.49 -19.46 -4.72
CA ARG A 124 -18.09 -19.91 -6.07
C ARG A 124 -19.01 -19.36 -7.14
N TRP A 125 -18.41 -19.01 -8.27
CA TRP A 125 -19.08 -18.56 -9.48
C TRP A 125 -18.92 -19.62 -10.57
N GLN A 126 -20.04 -19.98 -11.19
CA GLN A 126 -20.10 -20.94 -12.28
C GLN A 126 -20.78 -20.32 -13.49
N LEU A 127 -20.15 -20.50 -14.64
CA LEU A 127 -20.66 -20.07 -15.93
C LEU A 127 -21.15 -21.28 -16.72
N TYR A 128 -22.37 -21.18 -17.26
CA TYR A 128 -22.97 -22.20 -18.12
C TYR A 128 -23.34 -21.61 -19.49
N LEU A 129 -23.13 -22.41 -20.55
CA LEU A 129 -23.54 -22.09 -21.92
C LEU A 129 -25.01 -22.42 -22.19
N HIS A 130 -25.62 -23.23 -21.33
CA HIS A 130 -27.02 -23.63 -21.36
C HIS A 130 -27.64 -23.42 -19.97
N ALA A 131 -28.98 -23.45 -19.89
CA ALA A 131 -29.64 -23.32 -18.60
C ALA A 131 -29.14 -24.43 -17.64
N PRO A 132 -28.79 -24.11 -16.39
CA PRO A 132 -28.16 -25.06 -15.46
C PRO A 132 -29.05 -26.26 -15.09
N ASP A 133 -30.35 -26.19 -15.39
CA ASP A 133 -31.32 -27.27 -15.16
C ASP A 133 -31.38 -28.30 -16.31
N LEU A 134 -30.75 -27.99 -17.45
CA LEU A 134 -30.69 -28.84 -18.64
C LEU A 134 -29.29 -29.44 -18.80
N PRO A 135 -29.16 -30.73 -19.17
CA PRO A 135 -27.87 -31.31 -19.54
C PRO A 135 -27.33 -30.64 -20.82
N PRO A 136 -26.01 -30.46 -20.96
CA PRO A 136 -24.94 -30.92 -20.06
C PRO A 136 -24.78 -30.04 -18.80
N TYR A 137 -24.70 -30.69 -17.64
CA TYR A 137 -24.56 -30.02 -16.33
C TYR A 137 -23.15 -29.49 -16.04
N THR A 138 -22.25 -29.47 -17.03
CA THR A 138 -20.85 -29.09 -16.86
C THR A 138 -20.69 -27.57 -17.01
N PRO A 139 -20.20 -26.86 -15.99
CA PRO A 139 -19.90 -25.45 -16.12
C PRO A 139 -18.71 -25.25 -17.06
N ALA A 140 -18.80 -24.28 -17.96
CA ALA A 140 -17.73 -23.89 -18.87
C ALA A 140 -16.52 -23.29 -18.12
N LYS A 141 -16.80 -22.54 -17.04
CA LYS A 141 -15.77 -21.98 -16.16
C LYS A 141 -16.30 -21.92 -14.73
N THR A 142 -15.44 -22.29 -13.78
CA THR A 142 -15.68 -22.14 -12.35
C THR A 142 -14.52 -21.33 -11.75
N SER A 143 -14.82 -20.36 -10.89
CA SER A 143 -13.83 -19.62 -10.10
C SER A 143 -14.44 -19.11 -8.79
N THR A 144 -13.62 -18.74 -7.82
CA THR A 144 -14.01 -18.01 -6.61
C THR A 144 -14.11 -16.50 -6.86
N SER A 145 -13.53 -15.96 -7.94
CA SER A 145 -13.59 -14.55 -8.32
C SER A 145 -14.60 -14.32 -9.45
N LEU A 146 -15.46 -13.31 -9.29
CA LEU A 146 -16.42 -12.94 -10.33
C LEU A 146 -15.72 -12.26 -11.50
N VAL A 147 -14.76 -11.36 -11.22
CA VAL A 147 -13.97 -10.66 -12.24
C VAL A 147 -13.19 -11.66 -13.08
N GLU A 148 -12.72 -12.78 -12.52
CA GLU A 148 -12.07 -13.83 -13.30
C GLU A 148 -12.99 -14.44 -14.35
N VAL A 149 -14.21 -14.82 -13.98
CA VAL A 149 -15.19 -15.38 -14.92
C VAL A 149 -15.55 -14.37 -16.01
N LEU A 150 -15.81 -13.11 -15.63
CA LEU A 150 -16.19 -12.05 -16.58
C LEU A 150 -15.03 -11.64 -17.50
N THR A 151 -13.80 -11.60 -16.99
CA THR A 151 -12.60 -11.30 -17.79
C THR A 151 -12.34 -12.42 -18.78
N TRP A 152 -12.45 -13.68 -18.34
CA TRP A 152 -12.32 -14.85 -19.22
C TRP A 152 -13.38 -14.84 -20.34
N LEU A 153 -14.62 -14.47 -20.04
CA LEU A 153 -15.70 -14.29 -21.03
C LEU A 153 -15.39 -13.20 -22.07
N HIS A 154 -14.84 -12.07 -21.62
CA HIS A 154 -14.55 -10.93 -22.49
C HIS A 154 -13.35 -11.17 -23.40
N ILE A 155 -12.24 -11.66 -22.84
CA ILE A 155 -10.99 -11.91 -23.56
C ILE A 155 -11.16 -13.00 -24.62
N ASN A 156 -11.93 -14.05 -24.32
CA ASN A 156 -12.17 -15.14 -25.27
C ASN A 156 -13.26 -14.84 -26.31
N GLY A 157 -13.88 -13.65 -26.26
CA GLY A 157 -14.93 -13.27 -27.21
C GLY A 157 -16.23 -14.08 -27.09
N ILE A 158 -16.44 -14.76 -25.97
CA ILE A 158 -17.65 -15.58 -25.73
C ILE A 158 -18.87 -14.69 -25.48
N CYS A 159 -18.65 -13.50 -24.92
CA CYS A 159 -19.70 -12.51 -24.73
C CYS A 159 -19.56 -11.35 -25.71
N GLU A 160 -20.66 -10.94 -26.34
CA GLU A 160 -20.77 -9.72 -27.13
C GLU A 160 -21.79 -8.74 -26.53
N ARG A 161 -22.00 -7.59 -27.18
CA ARG A 161 -23.02 -6.63 -26.75
C ARG A 161 -24.44 -7.18 -26.90
N SER A 162 -24.63 -8.16 -27.79
CA SER A 162 -25.89 -8.85 -28.06
C SER A 162 -26.15 -10.05 -27.13
N THR A 163 -25.13 -10.53 -26.39
CA THR A 163 -25.26 -11.68 -25.49
C THR A 163 -26.08 -11.33 -24.26
N GLN A 164 -27.10 -12.14 -23.97
CA GLN A 164 -27.92 -12.03 -22.76
C GLN A 164 -27.34 -12.90 -21.65
N ILE A 165 -27.02 -12.29 -20.50
CA ILE A 165 -26.51 -13.01 -19.33
C ILE A 165 -27.64 -13.13 -18.30
N HIS A 166 -28.03 -14.37 -17.99
CA HIS A 166 -28.99 -14.70 -16.95
C HIS A 166 -28.26 -14.94 -15.63
N HIS A 167 -28.55 -14.11 -14.63
CA HIS A 167 -27.98 -14.24 -13.29
C HIS A 167 -28.86 -15.13 -12.41
N VAL A 168 -28.23 -16.11 -11.75
CA VAL A 168 -28.87 -17.06 -10.83
C VAL A 168 -28.14 -17.03 -9.49
N PRO A 169 -28.79 -16.61 -8.38
CA PRO A 169 -30.14 -16.07 -8.29
C PRO A 169 -30.26 -14.71 -8.99
N LYS A 170 -31.50 -14.33 -9.32
CA LYS A 170 -31.76 -13.03 -9.95
C LYS A 170 -31.36 -11.92 -8.97
N PRO A 171 -30.56 -10.92 -9.40
CA PRO A 171 -30.14 -9.82 -8.54
C PRO A 171 -31.36 -9.07 -7.98
N VAL A 172 -31.28 -8.71 -6.70
CA VAL A 172 -32.34 -8.03 -5.97
C VAL A 172 -32.22 -6.52 -6.24
N GLY A 173 -33.35 -5.89 -6.58
CA GLY A 173 -33.44 -4.44 -6.79
C GLY A 173 -33.69 -4.01 -8.24
N TYR A 174 -33.91 -2.72 -8.42
CA TYR A 174 -34.13 -2.08 -9.72
C TYR A 174 -32.84 -1.37 -10.15
N GLY A 175 -32.28 -1.76 -11.29
CA GLY A 175 -31.08 -1.12 -11.85
C GLY A 175 -30.24 -2.08 -12.67
N GLU A 176 -29.18 -1.54 -13.27
CA GLU A 176 -28.17 -2.36 -13.93
C GLU A 176 -27.41 -3.19 -12.88
N PRO A 177 -27.34 -4.53 -13.04
CA PRO A 177 -26.65 -5.38 -12.07
C PRO A 177 -25.14 -5.10 -12.05
N GLU A 178 -24.50 -5.34 -10.91
CA GLU A 178 -23.06 -5.11 -10.72
C GLU A 178 -22.21 -5.85 -11.76
N GLN A 179 -22.59 -7.08 -12.09
CA GLN A 179 -21.91 -7.92 -13.08
C GLN A 179 -21.81 -7.24 -14.45
N ASP A 180 -22.89 -6.60 -14.91
CA ASP A 180 -22.93 -5.92 -16.20
C ASP A 180 -22.07 -4.65 -16.20
N LYS A 181 -22.05 -3.90 -15.08
CA LYS A 181 -21.16 -2.73 -14.91
C LYS A 181 -19.69 -3.14 -14.94
N ILE A 182 -19.33 -4.23 -14.28
CA ILE A 182 -17.98 -4.81 -14.33
C ILE A 182 -17.65 -5.18 -15.78
N LEU A 183 -18.54 -5.90 -16.49
CA LEU A 183 -18.30 -6.32 -17.87
C LEU A 183 -18.14 -5.12 -18.83
N LYS A 184 -18.94 -4.06 -18.68
CA LYS A 184 -18.79 -2.81 -19.43
C LYS A 184 -17.44 -2.14 -19.17
N THR A 185 -16.99 -2.16 -17.92
CA THR A 185 -15.70 -1.61 -17.51
C THR A 185 -14.54 -2.41 -18.10
N LEU A 186 -14.60 -3.74 -18.02
CA LEU A 186 -13.62 -4.64 -18.64
C LEU A 186 -13.52 -4.40 -20.15
N ARG A 187 -14.65 -4.24 -20.84
CA ARG A 187 -14.67 -3.93 -22.29
C ARG A 187 -14.01 -2.60 -22.64
N LYS A 188 -14.03 -1.63 -21.73
CA LYS A 188 -13.42 -0.32 -21.93
C LYS A 188 -11.92 -0.33 -21.60
N CYS A 189 -11.54 -1.02 -20.53
CA CYS A 189 -10.18 -0.97 -20.00
C CYS A 189 -9.25 -2.07 -20.55
N LEU A 190 -9.80 -3.19 -21.01
CA LEU A 190 -9.06 -4.29 -21.61
C LEU A 190 -9.46 -4.49 -23.08
N PRO A 191 -8.59 -4.15 -24.05
CA PRO A 191 -8.77 -4.59 -25.43
C PRO A 191 -8.67 -6.11 -25.55
N ARG A 192 -9.31 -6.69 -26.56
CA ARG A 192 -9.26 -8.14 -26.85
C ARG A 192 -8.00 -8.55 -27.61
N GLU A 193 -7.38 -7.61 -28.31
CA GLU A 193 -6.16 -7.86 -29.04
C GLU A 193 -5.01 -8.13 -28.06
N PRO A 194 -4.12 -9.08 -28.37
CA PRO A 194 -3.00 -9.39 -27.50
C PRO A 194 -2.14 -8.14 -27.31
N LEU A 195 -1.91 -7.77 -26.05
CA LEU A 195 -1.13 -6.58 -25.67
C LEU A 195 0.36 -6.68 -26.05
N CYS A 196 0.84 -7.86 -26.47
CA CYS A 196 2.25 -8.15 -26.70
C CYS A 196 2.49 -8.87 -28.04
N GLU A 197 2.90 -8.10 -29.04
CA GLU A 197 3.69 -8.59 -30.19
C GLU A 197 5.19 -8.25 -29.99
N GLY A 198 5.63 -8.06 -28.75
CA GLY A 198 7.02 -7.77 -28.42
C GLY A 198 8.00 -8.86 -28.87
N GLY A 199 9.24 -8.45 -29.10
CA GLY A 199 10.35 -9.35 -29.42
C GLY A 199 10.64 -10.33 -28.28
N LEU A 200 11.44 -11.37 -28.55
CA LEU A 200 11.86 -12.34 -27.53
C LEU A 200 12.60 -11.70 -26.34
N ASP A 201 13.19 -10.52 -26.54
CA ASP A 201 13.95 -9.78 -25.52
C ASP A 201 13.11 -9.37 -24.30
N GLU A 202 11.80 -9.15 -24.45
CA GLU A 202 10.90 -8.80 -23.34
C GLU A 202 10.77 -9.94 -22.31
N TYR A 203 11.05 -11.17 -22.73
CA TYR A 203 11.04 -12.36 -21.86
C TYR A 203 12.37 -12.57 -21.15
N ALA A 204 13.38 -11.72 -21.38
CA ALA A 204 14.69 -11.84 -20.72
C ALA A 204 14.61 -11.46 -19.24
N ASP A 205 13.83 -10.43 -18.93
CA ASP A 205 13.63 -9.91 -17.58
C ASP A 205 12.47 -10.63 -16.85
N VAL A 206 12.41 -10.42 -15.53
CA VAL A 206 11.31 -10.90 -14.68
C VAL A 206 10.01 -10.20 -15.10
N ALA A 207 8.91 -10.96 -15.16
CA ALA A 207 7.59 -10.41 -15.45
C ALA A 207 7.20 -9.33 -14.43
N ARG A 208 7.00 -8.10 -14.90
CA ARG A 208 6.54 -6.96 -14.09
C ARG A 208 5.08 -6.62 -14.42
N GLY A 209 4.41 -5.92 -13.51
CA GLY A 209 3.07 -5.37 -13.77
C GLY A 209 3.12 -4.25 -14.81
N HIS A 210 2.20 -4.29 -15.79
CA HIS A 210 2.07 -3.30 -16.85
C HIS A 210 0.83 -2.42 -16.66
N GLN A 211 -0.33 -3.03 -16.40
CA GLN A 211 -1.58 -2.32 -16.09
C GLN A 211 -2.22 -2.95 -14.85
N SER A 212 -2.86 -2.14 -14.00
CA SER A 212 -3.48 -2.58 -12.75
C SER A 212 -4.88 -2.00 -12.58
N ILE A 213 -5.88 -2.88 -12.46
CA ILE A 213 -7.29 -2.57 -12.30
C ILE A 213 -7.82 -3.26 -11.04
N TRP A 214 -8.44 -2.50 -10.14
CA TRP A 214 -8.90 -2.97 -8.84
C TRP A 214 -10.41 -2.90 -8.78
N PHE A 215 -11.08 -4.04 -8.61
CA PHE A 215 -12.51 -4.08 -8.33
C PHE A 215 -12.71 -4.31 -6.83
N ILE A 216 -13.39 -3.36 -6.17
CA ILE A 216 -13.52 -3.33 -4.71
C ILE A 216 -14.96 -3.66 -4.32
N ASN A 217 -15.11 -4.52 -3.31
CA ASN A 217 -16.38 -5.00 -2.77
C ASN A 217 -17.23 -5.75 -3.80
N VAL A 218 -16.60 -6.60 -4.60
CA VAL A 218 -17.27 -7.37 -5.64
C VAL A 218 -18.25 -8.34 -4.97
N ALA A 219 -19.52 -8.27 -5.37
CA ALA A 219 -20.61 -9.12 -4.90
C ALA A 219 -20.91 -9.06 -3.38
N GLU A 220 -20.41 -8.02 -2.70
CA GLU A 220 -20.59 -7.75 -1.28
C GLU A 220 -20.91 -6.27 -1.07
N ASN A 221 -22.00 -5.97 -0.34
CA ASN A 221 -22.36 -4.59 -0.02
C ASN A 221 -22.03 -4.30 1.45
N PRO A 222 -20.94 -3.56 1.75
CA PRO A 222 -20.54 -3.27 3.14
C PRO A 222 -21.56 -2.40 3.88
N LEU A 223 -22.44 -1.70 3.15
CA LEU A 223 -23.46 -0.82 3.71
C LEU A 223 -24.84 -1.48 3.84
N ALA A 224 -24.97 -2.77 3.52
CA ALA A 224 -26.26 -3.47 3.61
C ALA A 224 -26.82 -3.43 5.04
N SER A 225 -26.00 -3.76 6.04
CA SER A 225 -26.36 -3.72 7.46
C SER A 225 -26.81 -2.33 7.93
N HIS A 226 -26.20 -1.27 7.40
CA HIS A 226 -26.50 0.12 7.76
C HIS A 226 -27.82 0.60 7.16
N ALA A 227 -28.13 0.16 5.94
CA ALA A 227 -29.40 0.46 5.28
C ALA A 227 -30.57 -0.23 5.99
N ASP A 228 -30.38 -1.49 6.40
CA ASP A 228 -31.41 -2.27 7.12
C ASP A 228 -31.69 -1.72 8.52
N ALA A 229 -30.67 -1.16 9.19
CA ALA A 229 -30.80 -0.56 10.51
C ALA A 229 -31.35 0.89 10.51
N GLY A 230 -31.65 1.47 9.34
CA GLY A 230 -32.26 2.79 9.23
C GLY A 230 -31.38 3.95 9.71
N TYR A 231 -30.06 3.74 9.84
CA TYR A 231 -29.14 4.79 10.26
C TYR A 231 -29.07 5.89 9.19
N GLN A 232 -29.73 7.02 9.46
CA GLN A 232 -29.41 8.26 8.76
C GLN A 232 -27.97 8.65 9.15
N LEU A 233 -27.10 8.75 8.14
CA LEU A 233 -25.68 9.06 8.29
C LEU A 233 -25.51 10.53 8.72
N ILE A 234 -25.55 10.80 10.02
CA ILE A 234 -25.34 12.15 10.61
C ILE A 234 -23.85 12.41 10.93
N SER A 235 -22.95 11.48 10.59
CA SER A 235 -21.52 11.64 10.88
C SER A 235 -20.81 12.50 9.83
N GLU A 236 -19.96 13.43 10.29
CA GLU A 236 -19.07 14.22 9.45
C GLU A 236 -17.93 13.38 8.83
N ARG A 237 -17.70 12.15 9.32
CA ARG A 237 -16.63 11.26 8.84
C ARG A 237 -17.06 10.44 7.63
N VAL A 238 -16.53 10.81 6.47
CA VAL A 238 -16.87 10.22 5.16
C VAL A 238 -15.71 9.40 4.56
N ASP A 239 -14.64 9.12 5.32
CA ASP A 239 -13.53 8.31 4.81
C ASP A 239 -13.96 6.84 4.67
N ALA A 240 -13.61 6.22 3.55
CA ALA A 240 -13.98 4.83 3.27
C ALA A 240 -13.22 3.82 4.13
N LEU A 241 -12.06 4.19 4.66
CA LEU A 241 -11.24 3.32 5.52
C LEU A 241 -11.57 3.45 7.00
N SER A 242 -12.34 4.47 7.40
CA SER A 242 -12.76 4.75 8.77
C SER A 242 -14.09 5.50 8.71
N PHE A 243 -15.17 4.76 8.46
CA PHE A 243 -16.47 5.32 8.13
C PHE A 243 -17.40 5.44 9.34
N GLY A 244 -18.13 6.55 9.41
CA GLY A 244 -19.15 6.76 10.43
C GLY A 244 -18.59 6.90 11.84
N ALA A 245 -19.49 6.79 12.83
CA ALA A 245 -19.14 6.86 14.25
C ALA A 245 -18.51 5.56 14.79
N THR A 246 -18.74 4.43 14.10
CA THR A 246 -18.18 3.11 14.45
C THR A 246 -16.80 2.87 13.85
N HIS A 247 -16.30 3.80 13.03
CA HIS A 247 -14.98 3.72 12.39
C HIS A 247 -14.80 2.46 11.56
N GLU A 248 -15.82 2.05 10.81
CA GLU A 248 -15.76 0.80 10.05
C GLU A 248 -14.99 0.95 8.74
N CYS A 249 -14.27 -0.10 8.34
CA CYS A 249 -13.68 -0.17 7.01
C CYS A 249 -14.73 -0.61 5.99
N LEU A 250 -15.00 0.23 4.98
CA LEU A 250 -15.93 -0.09 3.90
C LEU A 250 -15.29 -0.94 2.78
N VAL A 251 -14.08 -1.45 2.97
CA VAL A 251 -13.42 -2.35 2.02
C VAL A 251 -13.53 -3.77 2.58
N ALA A 252 -14.41 -4.57 1.98
CA ALA A 252 -14.66 -5.96 2.35
C ALA A 252 -13.75 -6.92 1.56
N ASN A 253 -13.68 -6.73 0.22
CA ASN A 253 -12.83 -7.54 -0.63
C ASN A 253 -12.26 -6.72 -1.80
N ILE A 254 -11.18 -7.23 -2.41
CA ILE A 254 -10.57 -6.67 -3.62
C ILE A 254 -10.27 -7.80 -4.60
N GLU A 255 -10.73 -7.66 -5.83
CA GLU A 255 -10.31 -8.47 -6.96
C GLU A 255 -9.36 -7.62 -7.83
N HIS A 256 -8.06 -7.91 -7.73
CA HIS A 256 -6.98 -7.21 -8.43
C HIS A 256 -6.71 -7.90 -9.77
N LEU A 257 -7.08 -7.23 -10.86
CA LEU A 257 -6.75 -7.61 -12.22
C LEU A 257 -5.52 -6.84 -12.69
N TYR A 258 -4.49 -7.54 -13.15
CA TYR A 258 -3.33 -6.90 -13.75
C TYR A 258 -2.83 -7.64 -14.98
N THR A 259 -2.16 -6.90 -15.86
CA THR A 259 -1.43 -7.45 -17.00
C THR A 259 0.07 -7.41 -16.73
N THR A 260 0.81 -8.39 -17.23
CA THR A 260 2.27 -8.43 -17.08
C THR A 260 2.97 -7.99 -18.36
N THR A 261 4.26 -7.66 -18.27
CA THR A 261 5.13 -7.42 -19.42
C THR A 261 5.29 -8.63 -20.35
N TRP A 262 4.92 -9.83 -19.90
CA TRP A 262 4.86 -11.03 -20.74
C TRP A 262 3.50 -11.22 -21.43
N GLY A 263 2.59 -10.26 -21.29
CA GLY A 263 1.23 -10.33 -21.85
C GLY A 263 0.28 -11.25 -21.09
N GLU A 264 0.64 -11.71 -19.89
CA GLU A 264 -0.28 -12.51 -19.07
C GLU A 264 -1.34 -11.61 -18.42
N ILE A 265 -2.59 -12.05 -18.42
CA ILE A 265 -3.68 -11.42 -17.65
C ILE A 265 -3.88 -12.25 -16.38
N ARG A 266 -3.72 -11.61 -15.22
CA ARG A 266 -3.80 -12.25 -13.92
C ARG A 266 -4.82 -11.57 -13.03
N ILE A 267 -5.48 -12.36 -12.19
CA ILE A 267 -6.51 -11.94 -11.25
C ILE A 267 -6.24 -12.60 -9.91
N GLU A 268 -6.18 -11.78 -8.87
CA GLU A 268 -5.94 -12.20 -7.49
C GLU A 268 -7.06 -11.63 -6.60
N ARG A 269 -7.60 -12.44 -5.69
CA ARG A 269 -8.69 -12.05 -4.78
C ARG A 269 -8.18 -11.96 -3.35
N TYR A 270 -8.55 -10.88 -2.67
CA TYR A 270 -8.22 -10.56 -1.29
C TYR A 270 -9.53 -10.34 -0.50
N GLY A 271 -9.79 -11.13 0.53
CA GLY A 271 -11.09 -11.16 1.24
C GLY A 271 -11.08 -10.69 2.69
N ASP A 272 -9.91 -10.39 3.27
CA ASP A 272 -9.76 -10.12 4.70
C ASP A 272 -9.93 -8.63 5.04
N GLN A 273 -11.00 -8.00 4.54
CA GLN A 273 -11.34 -6.60 4.76
C GLN A 273 -10.14 -5.64 4.61
N GLY A 274 -9.77 -4.94 5.70
CA GLY A 274 -8.64 -4.02 5.77
C GLY A 274 -7.28 -4.69 5.59
N HIS A 275 -7.09 -5.93 6.04
CA HIS A 275 -5.83 -6.67 5.84
C HIS A 275 -5.70 -7.12 4.38
N GLY A 276 -6.80 -7.54 3.75
CA GLY A 276 -6.84 -7.84 2.33
C GLY A 276 -6.44 -6.66 1.44
N LEU A 277 -6.81 -5.42 1.85
CA LEU A 277 -6.32 -4.20 1.20
C LEU A 277 -4.80 -4.03 1.32
N LEU A 278 -4.22 -4.29 2.48
CA LEU A 278 -2.78 -4.17 2.72
C LEU A 278 -1.98 -5.23 1.96
N ASP A 279 -2.48 -6.47 1.89
CA ASP A 279 -1.86 -7.54 1.12
C ASP A 279 -1.88 -7.23 -0.38
N CYS A 280 -3.04 -6.80 -0.89
CA CYS A 280 -3.19 -6.37 -2.28
C CYS A 280 -2.27 -5.19 -2.62
N LEU A 281 -2.13 -4.24 -1.69
CA LEU A 281 -1.21 -3.11 -1.82
C LEU A 281 0.25 -3.57 -1.90
N CYS A 282 0.70 -4.43 -0.98
CA CYS A 282 2.07 -4.93 -0.97
C CYS A 282 2.38 -5.70 -2.26
N ARG A 283 1.44 -6.56 -2.69
CA ARG A 283 1.53 -7.27 -3.97
C ARG A 283 1.68 -6.32 -5.16
N TYR A 284 0.89 -5.25 -5.21
CA TYR A 284 1.01 -4.24 -6.25
C TYR A 284 2.37 -3.54 -6.22
N LEU A 285 2.87 -3.16 -5.04
CA LEU A 285 4.19 -2.54 -4.92
C LEU A 285 5.31 -3.48 -5.37
N ASP A 286 5.22 -4.79 -5.08
CA ASP A 286 6.16 -5.81 -5.57
C ASP A 286 6.11 -5.95 -7.10
N LEU A 287 4.91 -5.94 -7.69
CA LEU A 287 4.71 -6.11 -9.14
C LEU A 287 5.22 -4.93 -9.95
N PHE A 288 5.01 -3.71 -9.46
CA PHE A 288 5.30 -2.48 -10.19
C PHE A 288 6.60 -1.79 -9.75
N ALA A 289 7.22 -2.27 -8.66
CA ALA A 289 8.52 -1.81 -8.14
C ALA A 289 8.70 -0.28 -8.22
N PRO A 290 7.86 0.52 -7.52
CA PRO A 290 7.84 1.97 -7.69
C PRO A 290 9.15 2.67 -7.31
N HIS A 291 10.03 1.99 -6.58
CA HIS A 291 11.37 2.47 -6.25
C HIS A 291 12.34 2.41 -7.45
N GLU A 292 12.07 1.57 -8.45
CA GLU A 292 12.87 1.44 -9.68
C GLU A 292 12.26 2.22 -10.85
N GLN A 293 10.92 2.21 -10.97
CA GLN A 293 10.21 2.75 -12.12
C GLN A 293 8.99 3.56 -11.71
N ARG A 294 8.53 4.44 -12.61
CA ARG A 294 7.28 5.16 -12.39
C ARG A 294 6.10 4.22 -12.68
N PRO A 295 5.29 3.84 -11.66
CA PRO A 295 4.16 2.97 -11.89
C PRO A 295 3.05 3.72 -12.63
N THR A 296 2.29 2.98 -13.44
CA THR A 296 1.03 3.47 -14.00
C THR A 296 0.02 3.70 -12.88
N PRO A 297 -0.81 4.77 -12.94
CA PRO A 297 -1.93 4.95 -12.02
C PRO A 297 -2.83 3.72 -12.02
N ILE A 298 -3.39 3.40 -10.85
CA ILE A 298 -4.35 2.30 -10.76
C ILE A 298 -5.76 2.76 -11.15
N ASP A 299 -6.47 1.90 -11.87
CA ASP A 299 -7.89 2.08 -12.16
C ASP A 299 -8.71 1.33 -11.12
N ALA A 300 -9.32 2.04 -10.17
CA ALA A 300 -10.17 1.42 -9.15
C ALA A 300 -11.66 1.63 -9.45
N TYR A 301 -12.45 0.58 -9.23
CA TYR A 301 -13.90 0.57 -9.42
C TYR A 301 -14.60 -0.13 -8.26
N SER A 302 -15.76 0.38 -7.87
CA SER A 302 -16.66 -0.28 -6.92
C SER A 302 -18.09 0.00 -7.30
N PHE A 303 -18.89 -1.05 -7.45
CA PHE A 303 -20.28 -0.98 -7.90
C PHE A 303 -21.28 -1.51 -6.86
N SER A 304 -20.80 -1.85 -5.66
CA SER A 304 -21.57 -2.50 -4.60
C SER A 304 -22.60 -1.60 -3.92
N SER A 305 -22.42 -0.28 -3.99
CA SER A 305 -23.30 0.68 -3.32
C SER A 305 -23.32 2.04 -4.03
N THR A 306 -24.22 2.93 -3.59
CA THR A 306 -24.27 4.33 -4.04
C THR A 306 -22.97 5.09 -3.74
N ARG A 307 -22.21 4.66 -2.71
CA ARG A 307 -20.91 5.24 -2.33
C ARG A 307 -19.72 4.52 -2.97
N GLY A 308 -19.93 3.49 -3.80
CA GLY A 308 -18.86 2.73 -4.45
C GLY A 308 -17.82 3.62 -5.16
N GLY A 309 -18.27 4.65 -5.88
CA GLY A 309 -17.36 5.59 -6.54
C GLY A 309 -16.45 6.37 -5.59
N ALA A 310 -16.89 6.67 -4.36
CA ALA A 310 -16.07 7.34 -3.36
C ALA A 310 -15.04 6.38 -2.75
N ILE A 311 -15.45 5.14 -2.45
CA ILE A 311 -14.57 4.07 -1.96
C ILE A 311 -13.44 3.82 -2.95
N ALA A 312 -13.78 3.63 -4.24
CA ALA A 312 -12.81 3.40 -5.30
C ALA A 312 -11.80 4.55 -5.45
N LYS A 313 -12.28 5.80 -5.47
CA LYS A 313 -11.41 6.99 -5.54
C LYS A 313 -10.47 7.09 -4.34
N ARG A 314 -10.96 6.77 -3.14
CA ARG A 314 -10.15 6.81 -1.92
C ARG A 314 -9.03 5.76 -1.96
N VAL A 315 -9.34 4.52 -2.32
CA VAL A 315 -8.34 3.46 -2.47
C VAL A 315 -7.33 3.81 -3.56
N ALA A 316 -7.78 4.28 -4.73
CA ALA A 316 -6.89 4.72 -5.81
C ALA A 316 -5.89 5.80 -5.37
N ARG A 317 -6.37 6.81 -4.62
CA ARG A 317 -5.52 7.87 -4.07
C ARG A 317 -4.53 7.33 -3.04
N LEU A 318 -4.94 6.41 -2.17
CA LEU A 318 -4.06 5.78 -1.20
C LEU A 318 -2.91 5.04 -1.90
N VAL A 319 -3.23 4.12 -2.81
CA VAL A 319 -2.23 3.32 -3.54
C VAL A 319 -1.26 4.22 -4.30
N THR A 320 -1.78 5.25 -4.99
CA THR A 320 -0.96 6.22 -5.72
C THR A 320 -0.03 7.00 -4.78
N SER A 321 -0.54 7.45 -3.62
CA SER A 321 0.26 8.21 -2.63
C SER A 321 1.39 7.37 -2.03
N ILE A 322 1.13 6.09 -1.78
CA ILE A 322 2.12 5.14 -1.26
C ILE A 322 3.19 4.88 -2.31
N ALA A 323 2.78 4.58 -3.54
CA ALA A 323 3.69 4.36 -4.65
C ALA A 323 4.57 5.59 -4.92
N ASP A 324 4.00 6.79 -4.91
CA ASP A 324 4.75 8.04 -5.06
C ASP A 324 5.72 8.28 -3.90
N ALA A 325 5.34 7.92 -2.66
CA ALA A 325 6.23 8.04 -1.50
C ALA A 325 7.47 7.16 -1.66
N PHE A 326 7.30 5.87 -2.00
CA PHE A 326 8.43 4.95 -2.23
C PHE A 326 9.27 5.34 -3.45
N ARG A 327 8.66 5.93 -4.49
CA ARG A 327 9.41 6.45 -5.64
C ARG A 327 10.30 7.64 -5.27
N GLN A 328 9.77 8.58 -4.48
CA GLN A 328 10.48 9.82 -4.14
C GLN A 328 11.54 9.63 -3.07
N LEU A 329 11.28 8.76 -2.09
CA LEU A 329 12.09 8.61 -0.88
C LEU A 329 12.86 7.28 -0.84
N GLY A 330 12.62 6.39 -1.80
CA GLY A 330 13.31 5.11 -1.93
C GLY A 330 12.80 4.01 -0.99
N THR A 331 13.52 2.90 -0.94
CA THR A 331 13.14 1.68 -0.21
C THR A 331 13.21 1.80 1.31
N ARG A 332 13.92 2.80 1.85
CA ARG A 332 13.98 3.05 3.31
C ARG A 332 12.72 3.74 3.86
N THR A 333 11.77 4.06 2.99
CA THR A 333 10.55 4.78 3.37
C THR A 333 9.65 3.93 4.23
N ARG A 334 9.06 4.55 5.25
CA ARG A 334 7.95 4.00 6.03
C ARG A 334 6.69 4.77 5.67
N TYR A 335 5.65 4.07 5.24
CA TYR A 335 4.34 4.69 5.00
C TYR A 335 3.35 4.23 6.06
N VAL A 336 2.75 5.16 6.78
CA VAL A 336 1.75 4.89 7.82
C VAL A 336 0.36 5.27 7.30
N LEU A 337 -0.59 4.38 7.50
CA LEU A 337 -2.00 4.61 7.17
C LEU A 337 -2.90 4.10 8.30
N ARG A 338 -4.16 4.54 8.31
CA ARG A 338 -5.15 4.09 9.29
C ARG A 338 -6.28 3.34 8.60
N ILE A 339 -6.63 2.20 9.17
CA ILE A 339 -7.84 1.43 8.81
C ILE A 339 -8.62 1.20 10.09
N ALA A 340 -9.88 1.65 10.10
CA ALA A 340 -10.69 1.77 11.30
C ALA A 340 -9.96 2.59 12.38
N ASP A 341 -9.81 2.02 13.58
CA ASP A 341 -9.08 2.64 14.70
C ASP A 341 -7.58 2.36 14.70
N ASN A 342 -7.13 1.39 13.89
CA ASN A 342 -5.76 0.90 13.92
C ASN A 342 -4.89 1.51 12.83
N PHE A 343 -3.67 1.88 13.22
CA PHE A 343 -2.60 2.30 12.34
C PHE A 343 -1.77 1.09 11.89
N TYR A 344 -1.35 1.15 10.64
CA TYR A 344 -0.52 0.16 9.97
C TYR A 344 0.64 0.87 9.30
N GLN A 345 1.81 0.23 9.28
CA GLN A 345 2.94 0.66 8.48
C GLN A 345 3.16 -0.27 7.30
N VAL A 346 3.57 0.32 6.17
CA VAL A 346 4.06 -0.37 4.97
C VAL A 346 5.53 0.00 4.81
N GLN A 347 6.38 -0.99 4.61
CA GLN A 347 7.82 -0.84 4.46
C GLN A 347 8.38 -1.86 3.46
N PHE A 348 9.54 -1.58 2.89
CA PHE A 348 10.27 -2.53 2.06
C PHE A 348 11.29 -3.27 2.93
N ALA A 349 11.10 -4.58 3.11
CA ALA A 349 11.94 -5.43 3.94
C ALA A 349 12.20 -6.76 3.23
N THR A 350 13.42 -7.29 3.30
CA THR A 350 13.80 -8.58 2.68
C THR A 350 13.39 -8.69 1.21
N ASP A 351 13.69 -7.64 0.44
CA ASP A 351 13.44 -7.58 -1.02
C ASP A 351 11.96 -7.64 -1.43
N ARG A 352 11.04 -7.39 -0.49
CA ARG A 352 9.59 -7.32 -0.75
C ARG A 352 8.93 -6.22 0.08
N TYR A 353 7.77 -5.77 -0.36
CA TYR A 353 6.93 -4.88 0.42
C TYR A 353 6.13 -5.68 1.44
N THR A 354 6.13 -5.22 2.68
CA THR A 354 5.43 -5.85 3.80
C THR A 354 4.72 -4.80 4.64
N TRP A 355 3.64 -5.20 5.30
CA TRP A 355 2.94 -4.36 6.27
C TRP A 355 3.06 -4.93 7.69
N ALA A 356 2.94 -4.07 8.69
CA ALA A 356 2.88 -4.46 10.10
C ALA A 356 1.85 -3.60 10.85
N PRO A 357 1.09 -4.17 11.81
CA PRO A 357 0.21 -3.40 12.67
C PRO A 357 1.03 -2.57 13.66
N ILE A 358 0.56 -1.35 13.92
CA ILE A 358 1.08 -0.47 14.97
C ILE A 358 0.07 -0.43 16.12
N GLY A 359 -1.22 -0.34 15.79
CA GLY A 359 -2.34 -0.29 16.74
C GLY A 359 -2.91 1.12 16.87
N GLU A 360 -3.30 1.58 18.06
CA GLU A 360 -4.05 2.84 18.23
C GLU A 360 -3.16 4.10 18.23
N LEU A 361 -3.75 5.29 18.42
CA LEU A 361 -3.04 6.57 18.37
C LEU A 361 -1.87 6.66 19.38
N GLY A 362 -2.06 6.16 20.61
CA GLY A 362 -0.99 6.17 21.61
C GLY A 362 0.18 5.26 21.24
N GLU A 363 -0.10 4.12 20.61
CA GLU A 363 0.92 3.20 20.11
C GLU A 363 1.63 3.78 18.88
N LEU A 364 0.91 4.52 18.03
CA LEU A 364 1.54 5.29 16.94
C LEU A 364 2.52 6.35 17.47
N GLU A 365 2.15 7.10 18.51
CA GLU A 365 3.05 8.08 19.11
C GLU A 365 4.29 7.43 19.71
N HIS A 366 4.14 6.26 20.34
CA HIS A 366 5.27 5.47 20.83
C HIS A 366 6.17 5.01 19.69
N HIS A 367 5.57 4.44 18.63
CA HIS A 367 6.24 3.91 17.45
C HIS A 367 6.99 4.98 16.64
N LEU A 368 6.43 6.19 16.54
CA LEU A 368 7.11 7.32 15.90
C LEU A 368 8.24 7.90 16.76
N ALA A 369 8.18 7.72 18.07
CA ALA A 369 9.24 8.15 19.00
C ALA A 369 10.38 7.12 19.13
N GLU A 370 10.25 5.93 18.54
CA GLU A 370 11.31 4.92 18.54
C GLU A 370 12.56 5.42 17.80
N THR A 371 13.70 5.37 18.46
CA THR A 371 14.96 5.81 17.86
C THR A 371 15.54 4.73 16.96
N VAL A 372 15.81 5.10 15.70
CA VAL A 372 16.42 4.23 14.69
C VAL A 372 17.85 4.68 14.43
N ALA A 373 18.74 3.74 14.10
CA ALA A 373 20.18 4.02 13.87
C ALA A 373 20.48 4.82 12.59
N ARG A 374 19.50 4.95 11.69
CA ARG A 374 19.62 5.69 10.41
C ARG A 374 18.32 6.41 10.15
N PHE A 375 18.38 7.49 9.38
CA PHE A 375 17.21 8.23 8.98
C PHE A 375 16.22 7.37 8.19
N VAL A 376 14.97 7.33 8.68
CA VAL A 376 13.85 6.63 8.04
C VAL A 376 12.81 7.66 7.60
N PRO A 377 12.72 7.99 6.29
CA PRO A 377 11.72 8.93 5.82
C PRO A 377 10.32 8.33 6.03
N THR A 378 9.54 8.97 6.90
CA THR A 378 8.19 8.52 7.24
C THR A 378 7.15 9.40 6.55
N ARG A 379 6.14 8.78 5.94
CA ARG A 379 4.96 9.46 5.38
C ARG A 379 3.71 8.94 6.06
N ILE A 380 2.80 9.83 6.42
CA ILE A 380 1.51 9.46 6.98
C ILE A 380 0.43 9.84 5.96
N ASP A 381 -0.53 8.95 5.75
CA ASP A 381 -1.70 9.23 4.93
C ASP A 381 -2.43 10.49 5.43
N ARG A 382 -2.70 11.42 4.52
CA ARG A 382 -3.24 12.75 4.87
C ARG A 382 -4.63 12.67 5.51
N THR A 383 -5.41 11.65 5.15
CA THR A 383 -6.77 11.44 5.65
C THR A 383 -6.78 10.69 6.99
N ALA A 384 -5.72 9.94 7.32
CA ALA A 384 -5.62 9.19 8.57
C ALA A 384 -5.59 10.08 9.82
N LEU A 385 -4.99 11.28 9.71
CA LEU A 385 -4.84 12.24 10.81
C LEU A 385 -5.22 13.67 10.37
N ALA A 386 -6.44 13.85 9.83
CA ALA A 386 -6.89 15.14 9.30
C ALA A 386 -6.83 16.29 10.33
N ASP A 387 -7.11 15.99 11.60
CA ASP A 387 -7.12 16.96 12.70
C ASP A 387 -5.72 17.28 13.27
N SER A 388 -4.67 16.62 12.76
CA SER A 388 -3.30 16.79 13.23
C SER A 388 -2.40 17.40 12.16
N PRO A 389 -1.48 18.32 12.50
CA PRO A 389 -0.48 18.80 11.57
C PRO A 389 0.57 17.73 11.21
N LEU A 390 0.61 16.61 11.94
CA LEU A 390 1.67 15.60 11.84
C LEU A 390 1.96 15.11 10.41
N PRO A 391 0.97 14.76 9.55
CA PRO A 391 1.25 14.36 8.16
C PRO A 391 1.96 15.45 7.33
N ALA A 392 1.62 16.71 7.58
CA ALA A 392 2.24 17.86 6.90
C ALA A 392 3.65 18.15 7.44
N LEU A 393 3.92 17.84 8.71
CA LEU A 393 5.25 17.98 9.32
C LEU A 393 6.19 16.87 8.86
N MET A 394 5.73 15.61 8.80
CA MET A 394 6.50 14.47 8.28
C MET A 394 7.05 14.72 6.87
N THR A 395 6.29 15.46 6.05
CA THR A 395 6.69 15.81 4.69
C THR A 395 7.88 16.77 4.62
N ARG A 396 8.13 17.53 5.69
CA ARG A 396 9.19 18.55 5.79
C ARG A 396 10.39 18.08 6.62
N ASN A 397 10.36 16.83 7.10
CA ASN A 397 11.41 16.23 7.89
C ASN A 397 12.72 16.13 7.08
N GLN A 398 13.86 16.47 7.69
CA GLN A 398 15.18 16.48 7.06
C GLN A 398 16.16 15.57 7.81
N GLU A 399 16.99 14.86 7.06
CA GLU A 399 18.06 14.00 7.60
C GLU A 399 19.17 14.86 8.23
N GLY A 400 19.63 14.47 9.43
CA GLY A 400 20.77 15.12 10.10
C GLY A 400 20.44 16.48 10.73
N VAL A 401 19.15 16.79 10.95
CA VAL A 401 18.72 18.07 11.53
C VAL A 401 17.66 17.85 12.61
N ILE A 402 17.91 18.38 13.81
CA ILE A 402 16.86 18.49 14.84
C ILE A 402 15.88 19.60 14.43
N GLN A 403 14.60 19.25 14.26
CA GLN A 403 13.56 20.21 13.86
C GLN A 403 12.47 20.30 14.92
N VAL A 404 12.19 21.52 15.38
CA VAL A 404 11.15 21.81 16.37
C VAL A 404 10.03 22.58 15.69
N PHE A 405 8.87 21.94 15.60
CA PHE A 405 7.63 22.56 15.14
C PHE A 405 6.71 22.82 16.33
N TYR A 406 6.02 23.95 16.34
CA TYR A 406 5.07 24.26 17.41
C TYR A 406 3.81 24.96 16.91
N SER A 407 2.69 24.69 17.57
CA SER A 407 1.41 25.35 17.31
C SER A 407 0.88 26.00 18.59
N VAL A 408 0.53 27.27 18.50
CA VAL A 408 -0.04 28.05 19.61
C VAL A 408 -1.56 27.89 19.63
N ALA A 409 -2.12 27.52 20.78
CA ALA A 409 -3.56 27.45 21.03
C ALA A 409 -3.92 28.25 22.29
N GLU A 410 -5.21 28.53 22.52
CA GLU A 410 -5.65 29.45 23.58
C GLU A 410 -5.19 29.08 25.00
N ARG A 411 -4.96 27.79 25.27
CA ARG A 411 -4.61 27.28 26.61
C ARG A 411 -3.20 26.68 26.70
N GLY A 412 -2.36 26.88 25.69
CA GLY A 412 -1.01 26.35 25.68
C GLY A 412 -0.40 26.16 24.29
N ILE A 413 0.75 25.50 24.26
CA ILE A 413 1.54 25.29 23.05
C ILE A 413 1.74 23.79 22.87
N ARG A 414 1.42 23.28 21.66
CA ARG A 414 1.77 21.91 21.26
C ARG A 414 3.10 21.93 20.52
N LEU A 415 4.02 21.07 20.95
CA LEU A 415 5.36 20.91 20.41
C LEU A 415 5.50 19.56 19.71
N TYR A 416 6.22 19.58 18.58
CA TYR A 416 6.66 18.42 17.83
C TYR A 416 8.17 18.55 17.62
N VAL A 417 8.94 17.66 18.22
CA VAL A 417 10.41 17.63 18.10
C VAL A 417 10.81 16.43 17.26
N PHE A 418 11.50 16.69 16.17
CA PHE A 418 12.04 15.70 15.25
C PHE A 418 13.53 15.54 15.51
N ASP A 419 13.96 14.30 15.60
CA ASP A 419 15.37 13.93 15.75
C ASP A 419 16.07 13.80 14.39
N GLU A 420 17.40 13.73 14.39
CA GLU A 420 18.23 13.65 13.18
C GLU A 420 17.92 12.41 12.32
N CYS A 421 17.43 11.34 12.97
CA CYS A 421 17.03 10.08 12.34
C CYS A 421 15.53 10.01 12.00
N GLY A 422 14.77 11.07 12.25
CA GLY A 422 13.35 11.18 11.89
C GLY A 422 12.37 10.60 12.91
N ALA A 423 12.82 10.29 14.12
CA ALA A 423 11.94 10.01 15.25
C ALA A 423 11.23 11.29 15.72
N VAL A 424 10.06 11.16 16.34
CA VAL A 424 9.16 12.28 16.62
C VAL A 424 8.66 12.22 18.06
N PHE A 425 8.84 13.31 18.79
CA PHE A 425 8.31 13.51 20.13
C PHE A 425 7.23 14.58 20.12
N GLN A 426 6.09 14.30 20.76
CA GLN A 426 4.98 15.24 20.91
C GLN A 426 4.80 15.63 22.37
N GLN A 427 4.58 16.92 22.64
CA GLN A 427 4.34 17.42 23.98
C GLN A 427 3.31 18.55 23.97
N TRP A 428 2.38 18.51 24.92
CA TRP A 428 1.50 19.64 25.22
C TRP A 428 2.02 20.40 26.45
N VAL A 429 2.21 21.72 26.32
CA VAL A 429 2.67 22.58 27.41
C VAL A 429 1.57 23.60 27.74
N PRO A 430 0.85 23.44 28.87
CA PRO A 430 -0.21 24.36 29.25
C PRO A 430 0.35 25.70 29.75
N ASN A 431 -0.36 26.80 29.49
CA ASN A 431 -0.05 28.15 29.99
C ASN A 431 1.40 28.63 29.74
N ALA A 432 2.02 28.16 28.65
CA ALA A 432 3.37 28.57 28.27
C ALA A 432 3.37 29.82 27.41
N ASP A 433 4.31 30.73 27.68
CA ASP A 433 4.63 31.84 26.79
C ASP A 433 5.47 31.36 25.60
N GLU A 434 5.11 31.81 24.39
CA GLU A 434 5.77 31.40 23.13
C GLU A 434 7.27 31.73 23.15
N TYR A 435 7.62 32.95 23.53
CA TYR A 435 9.01 33.42 23.49
C TYR A 435 9.87 32.67 24.51
N HIS A 436 9.39 32.55 25.75
CA HIS A 436 10.12 31.88 26.81
C HIS A 436 10.29 30.38 26.52
N LEU A 437 9.23 29.67 26.13
CA LEU A 437 9.30 28.24 25.85
C LEU A 437 10.31 27.95 24.72
N MET A 438 10.29 28.75 23.65
CA MET A 438 11.21 28.52 22.52
C MET A 438 12.67 28.74 22.91
N ILE A 439 12.97 29.75 23.73
CA ILE A 439 14.32 29.95 24.25
C ILE A 439 14.76 28.78 25.12
N GLN A 440 13.89 28.29 26.01
CA GLN A 440 14.25 27.17 26.89
C GLN A 440 14.47 25.86 26.11
N GLN A 441 13.63 25.59 25.12
CA GLN A 441 13.83 24.42 24.25
C GLN A 441 15.10 24.54 23.42
N ARG A 442 15.43 25.74 22.92
CA ARG A 442 16.71 25.98 22.24
C ARG A 442 17.90 25.70 23.15
N ARG A 443 17.87 26.16 24.41
CA ARG A 443 18.95 25.92 25.38
C ARG A 443 19.15 24.44 25.67
N PHE A 444 18.05 23.72 25.88
CA PHE A 444 18.08 22.28 26.11
C PHE A 444 18.72 21.54 24.92
N LEU A 445 18.26 21.83 23.70
CA LEU A 445 18.78 21.19 22.49
C LEU A 445 20.23 21.59 22.17
N ASP A 446 20.61 22.87 22.37
CA ASP A 446 22.00 23.30 22.21
C ASP A 446 22.91 22.55 23.22
N THR A 447 22.45 22.26 24.44
CA THR A 447 23.21 21.47 25.44
C THR A 447 23.39 20.02 25.00
N VAL A 448 22.33 19.39 24.46
CA VAL A 448 22.37 18.02 23.93
C VAL A 448 23.30 17.94 22.71
N ALA A 449 23.19 18.89 21.79
CA ALA A 449 24.03 18.95 20.60
C ALA A 449 25.53 19.11 20.94
N VAL A 450 25.87 19.91 21.95
CA VAL A 450 27.26 20.04 22.43
C VAL A 450 27.82 18.70 22.95
N GLN A 451 27.00 17.90 23.62
CA GLN A 451 27.42 16.57 24.10
C GLN A 451 27.62 15.57 22.97
N GLN A 452 26.72 15.59 21.98
CA GLN A 452 26.85 14.75 20.79
C GLN A 452 28.08 15.16 19.95
N LEU A 453 28.39 16.47 19.84
CA LEU A 453 29.58 16.99 19.16
C LEU A 453 30.90 16.58 19.85
N LEU A 454 30.91 16.50 21.18
CA LEU A 454 32.05 15.94 21.93
C LEU A 454 32.25 14.45 21.64
N ALA A 455 31.20 13.74 21.21
CA ALA A 455 31.24 12.33 20.81
C ALA A 455 31.49 12.12 19.29
N SER A 456 31.19 13.09 18.42
CA SER A 456 31.41 13.00 16.96
C SER A 456 31.71 14.39 16.33
N PRO A 457 32.85 14.58 15.64
CA PRO A 457 33.35 15.89 15.22
C PRO A 457 32.75 16.45 13.92
N LEU A 458 31.73 15.80 13.34
CA LEU A 458 31.06 16.34 12.16
C LEU A 458 30.09 17.45 12.60
N GLY A 459 30.39 18.69 12.21
CA GLY A 459 29.59 19.87 12.56
C GLY A 459 28.19 19.81 11.97
N GLU A 460 27.23 19.33 12.75
CA GLU A 460 25.83 19.30 12.37
C GLU A 460 25.15 20.67 12.54
N PRO A 461 24.17 21.02 11.68
CA PRO A 461 23.41 22.26 11.81
C PRO A 461 22.59 22.27 13.11
N GLY A 462 22.67 23.37 13.86
CA GLY A 462 21.88 23.54 15.09
C GLY A 462 20.36 23.49 14.88
N PRO A 463 19.58 23.35 15.97
CA PRO A 463 18.15 23.07 15.89
C PRO A 463 17.37 24.15 15.12
N GLN A 464 16.48 23.70 14.24
CA GLN A 464 15.61 24.58 13.46
C GLN A 464 14.24 24.71 14.12
N PHE A 465 13.70 25.93 14.17
CA PHE A 465 12.39 26.21 14.76
C PHE A 465 11.42 26.70 13.70
N ALA A 466 10.19 26.19 13.74
CA ALA A 466 9.12 26.68 12.87
C ALA A 466 7.76 26.65 13.57
N ARG A 467 6.95 27.68 13.28
CA ARG A 467 5.59 27.81 13.78
C ARG A 467 4.62 27.20 12.77
N VAL A 468 3.64 26.47 13.28
CA VAL A 468 2.59 25.82 12.52
C VAL A 468 1.27 26.54 12.76
N THR A 469 0.61 26.95 11.68
CA THR A 469 -0.69 27.61 11.72
C THR A 469 -1.63 26.95 10.73
N GLN A 470 -2.88 26.75 11.14
CA GLN A 470 -3.93 26.27 10.24
C GLN A 470 -4.48 27.45 9.44
N THR A 471 -4.56 27.30 8.12
CA THR A 471 -5.20 28.29 7.26
C THR A 471 -6.72 28.14 7.31
N ASN A 472 -7.46 29.16 6.85
CA ASN A 472 -8.92 29.13 6.77
C ASN A 472 -9.47 28.02 5.85
N GLN A 473 -8.62 27.41 5.02
CA GLN A 473 -8.97 26.29 4.13
C GLN A 473 -8.65 24.92 4.76
N GLY A 474 -8.19 24.88 6.01
CA GLY A 474 -7.82 23.66 6.72
C GLY A 474 -6.42 23.12 6.40
N GLU A 475 -5.62 23.84 5.59
CA GLU A 475 -4.23 23.46 5.29
C GLU A 475 -3.25 23.93 6.37
N TRP A 476 -2.17 23.18 6.57
CA TRP A 476 -1.15 23.49 7.57
C TRP A 476 0.03 24.26 6.95
N GLN A 477 0.12 25.54 7.30
CA GLN A 477 1.25 26.40 6.93
C GLN A 477 2.34 26.33 8.00
N VAL A 478 3.60 26.24 7.55
CA VAL A 478 4.78 26.18 8.42
C VAL A 478 5.67 27.38 8.10
N THR A 479 5.91 28.22 9.10
CA THR A 479 6.75 29.42 8.98
C THR A 479 8.01 29.28 9.83
N PRO A 480 9.22 29.43 9.25
CA PRO A 480 10.46 29.32 10.02
C PRO A 480 10.57 30.50 11.00
N VAL A 481 11.00 30.20 12.23
CA VAL A 481 11.15 31.18 13.31
C VAL A 481 12.61 31.20 13.76
N ARG A 482 13.19 32.41 13.84
CA ARG A 482 14.53 32.60 14.40
C ARG A 482 14.43 32.84 15.90
N VAL A 483 14.71 31.80 16.67
CA VAL A 483 14.83 31.91 18.13
C VAL A 483 16.20 32.50 18.47
N PRO A 484 16.33 33.57 19.27
CA PRO A 484 17.64 34.13 19.61
C PRO A 484 18.51 33.16 20.43
N ARG A 485 19.83 33.17 20.20
CA ARG A 485 20.79 32.60 21.16
C ARG A 485 21.00 33.61 22.29
N THR A 486 20.27 33.46 23.39
CA THR A 486 20.47 34.34 24.56
C THR A 486 21.70 33.89 25.35
N ARG A 487 22.54 34.84 25.78
CA ARG A 487 23.62 34.54 26.75
C ARG A 487 23.02 34.24 28.13
N VAL A 488 23.62 33.27 28.78
CA VAL A 488 23.35 32.73 30.13
C VAL A 488 22.98 33.83 31.12
N ILE A 489 21.84 33.67 31.81
CA ILE A 489 21.62 34.34 33.09
C ILE A 489 21.76 33.23 34.14
N GLU A 490 22.92 33.17 34.79
CA GLU A 490 23.39 32.08 35.68
C GLU A 490 22.44 31.75 36.86
N ARG A 491 21.38 32.54 37.08
CA ARG A 491 20.56 32.47 38.31
C ARG A 491 19.30 31.62 38.22
N THR A 492 18.94 31.07 37.05
CA THR A 492 17.71 30.28 36.89
C THR A 492 17.84 29.11 35.92
N GLU A 493 19.06 28.64 35.66
CA GLU A 493 19.29 27.47 34.82
C GLU A 493 19.11 26.20 35.64
N MET A 494 18.26 25.30 35.14
CA MET A 494 18.00 24.02 35.75
C MET A 494 18.55 22.93 34.84
N THR A 495 19.63 22.32 35.28
CA THR A 495 20.34 21.29 34.53
C THR A 495 20.20 19.97 35.25
N LEU A 496 19.85 18.92 34.51
CA LEU A 496 19.82 17.56 35.04
C LEU A 496 21.21 16.95 34.89
N VAL A 497 21.84 16.54 35.98
CA VAL A 497 23.13 15.86 35.99
C VAL A 497 22.91 14.38 36.31
N VAL A 498 23.30 13.50 35.39
CA VAL A 498 23.31 12.05 35.58
C VAL A 498 24.76 11.60 35.68
N ASN A 499 25.07 10.71 36.62
CA ASN A 499 26.43 10.20 36.75
C ASN A 499 26.73 9.24 35.59
N PRO A 500 27.93 9.30 34.99
CA PRO A 500 28.31 8.41 33.89
C PRO A 500 28.24 6.94 34.33
N GLY A 501 27.67 6.09 33.46
CA GLY A 501 27.45 4.65 33.72
C GLY A 501 26.31 4.26 34.68
N GLN A 502 25.55 5.21 35.25
CA GLN A 502 24.39 4.91 36.10
C GLN A 502 23.07 5.09 35.34
N ARG A 503 22.11 4.18 35.55
CA ARG A 503 20.76 4.39 35.00
C ARG A 503 20.11 5.54 35.74
N LEU A 504 19.19 6.24 35.09
CA LEU A 504 18.37 7.28 35.70
C LEU A 504 17.58 6.83 36.95
N GLN A 505 17.33 5.52 37.06
CA GLN A 505 16.67 4.89 38.20
C GLN A 505 17.63 4.71 39.40
N ASP A 506 18.94 4.75 39.15
CA ASP A 506 20.00 4.54 40.14
C ASP A 506 20.43 5.86 40.82
N GLY A 507 19.91 7.01 40.37
CA GLY A 507 20.13 8.34 40.96
C GLY A 507 20.41 9.43 39.93
N PHE A 508 19.84 10.62 40.13
CA PHE A 508 20.10 11.82 39.34
C PHE A 508 20.18 13.07 40.23
N ARG A 509 20.92 14.08 39.77
CA ARG A 509 21.06 15.38 40.45
C ARG A 509 20.40 16.48 39.63
N LEU A 510 19.63 17.34 40.26
CA LEU A 510 19.11 18.57 39.65
C LEU A 510 19.97 19.74 40.14
N GLN A 511 20.62 20.43 39.21
CA GLN A 511 21.41 21.62 39.50
C GLN A 511 20.61 22.86 39.11
N LEU A 512 20.40 23.76 40.07
CA LEU A 512 19.73 25.04 39.85
C LEU A 512 20.70 26.18 40.19
N GLY A 513 21.34 26.75 39.17
CA GLY A 513 22.47 27.66 39.35
C GLY A 513 23.60 27.00 40.17
N ASN A 514 23.85 27.50 41.38
CA ASN A 514 24.90 26.99 42.28
C ASN A 514 24.42 25.96 43.32
N HIS A 515 23.14 25.61 43.33
CA HIS A 515 22.60 24.62 44.26
C HIS A 515 22.40 23.28 43.57
N GLU A 516 22.92 22.20 44.15
CA GLU A 516 22.71 20.82 43.71
C GLU A 516 21.69 20.12 44.62
N PHE A 517 20.74 19.41 44.00
CA PHE A 517 19.74 18.61 44.68
C PHE A 517 19.88 17.16 44.22
N ASP A 518 20.21 16.25 45.13
CA ASP A 518 20.48 14.84 44.81
C ASP A 518 19.25 13.96 45.10
N SER A 519 18.80 13.21 44.10
CA SER A 519 17.65 12.32 44.24
C SER A 519 17.88 11.19 45.25
N LEU A 520 19.13 10.73 45.42
CA LEU A 520 19.45 9.66 46.38
C LEU A 520 19.44 10.16 47.82
N LEU A 521 19.76 11.44 48.04
CA LEU A 521 19.75 12.05 49.37
C LEU A 521 18.35 12.52 49.77
N LEU A 522 17.58 13.07 48.82
CA LEU A 522 16.31 13.72 49.10
C LEU A 522 15.08 12.83 48.86
N GLY A 523 15.23 11.73 48.09
CA GLY A 523 14.14 10.81 47.79
C GLY A 523 12.89 11.53 47.26
N ASP A 524 11.74 11.27 47.87
CA ASP A 524 10.45 11.88 47.49
C ASP A 524 10.37 13.40 47.75
N ALA A 525 11.23 13.95 48.63
CA ALA A 525 11.24 15.38 48.96
C ALA A 525 11.94 16.24 47.89
N LEU A 526 12.66 15.62 46.95
CA LEU A 526 13.45 16.29 45.92
C LEU A 526 12.67 17.40 45.19
N TYR A 527 11.50 17.07 44.65
CA TYR A 527 10.72 18.02 43.85
C TYR A 527 10.11 19.15 44.69
N ALA A 528 9.79 18.89 45.96
CA ALA A 528 9.25 19.89 46.88
C ALA A 528 10.33 20.92 47.26
N ASP A 529 11.55 20.46 47.54
CA ASP A 529 12.68 21.33 47.90
C ASP A 529 13.14 22.18 46.71
N VAL A 530 13.21 21.58 45.52
CA VAL A 530 13.50 22.31 44.27
C VAL A 530 12.41 23.35 43.98
N ALA A 531 11.12 23.01 44.15
CA ALA A 531 10.02 23.95 43.99
C ALA A 531 10.06 25.10 45.00
N ALA A 532 10.37 24.82 46.26
CA ALA A 532 10.52 25.84 47.30
C ALA A 532 11.68 26.81 46.99
N HIS A 533 12.82 26.29 46.50
CA HIS A 533 13.95 27.11 46.10
C HIS A 533 13.64 27.96 44.87
N LEU A 534 12.95 27.40 43.86
CA LEU A 534 12.50 28.15 42.68
C LEU A 534 11.55 29.28 43.03
N ARG A 535 10.59 29.06 43.95
CA ARG A 535 9.69 30.11 44.44
C ARG A 535 10.45 31.27 45.08
N ARG A 536 11.55 31.01 45.81
CA ARG A 536 12.39 32.08 46.40
C ARG A 536 13.16 32.90 45.37
N LEU A 537 13.55 32.28 44.26
CA LEU A 537 14.27 32.96 43.17
C LEU A 537 13.33 33.80 42.28
N ARG A 538 12.01 33.53 42.27
CA ARG A 538 11.03 34.29 41.50
C ARG A 538 10.88 35.72 42.03
N HIS A 539 11.19 36.70 41.20
CA HIS A 539 10.88 38.11 41.46
C HIS A 539 9.47 38.40 40.96
N GLY A 540 8.50 38.38 41.87
CA GLY A 540 7.09 38.65 41.59
C GLY A 540 6.20 37.40 41.68
N ASN A 541 4.92 37.62 42.01
CA ASN A 541 3.91 36.58 42.26
C ASN A 541 3.36 35.94 40.96
N VAL A 542 4.19 35.83 39.92
CA VAL A 542 3.79 35.36 38.59
C VAL A 542 4.09 33.86 38.48
N ASP A 543 3.03 33.07 38.30
CA ASP A 543 3.12 31.62 38.07
C ASP A 543 3.50 31.33 36.62
N TYR A 544 4.79 31.16 36.35
CA TYR A 544 5.27 30.61 35.08
C TYR A 544 5.79 29.17 35.25
N PRO A 545 5.75 28.32 34.21
CA PRO A 545 6.26 26.95 34.29
C PRO A 545 7.78 26.91 34.49
N ALA A 546 8.28 25.92 35.24
CA ALA A 546 9.71 25.66 35.32
C ALA A 546 10.15 24.75 34.16
N TYR A 547 11.28 25.08 33.56
CA TYR A 547 11.82 24.38 32.41
C TYR A 547 13.19 23.80 32.70
N LEU A 548 13.44 22.59 32.23
CA LEU A 548 14.77 22.00 32.24
C LEU A 548 15.57 22.56 31.07
N THR A 549 16.69 23.24 31.37
CA THR A 549 17.49 23.99 30.40
C THR A 549 18.66 23.21 29.83
N GLY A 550 19.00 22.05 30.41
CA GLY A 550 20.07 21.18 29.92
C GLY A 550 20.15 19.84 30.64
N VAL A 551 20.95 18.92 30.09
CA VAL A 551 21.30 17.63 30.69
C VAL A 551 22.82 17.47 30.63
N VAL A 552 23.44 16.90 31.67
CA VAL A 552 24.88 16.63 31.79
C VAL A 552 25.11 15.18 32.18
N GLY A 553 25.94 14.45 31.43
CA GLY A 553 26.41 13.10 31.80
C GLY A 553 25.44 11.94 31.52
N ALA A 554 24.42 12.14 30.70
CA ALA A 554 23.50 11.07 30.32
C ALA A 554 24.16 10.14 29.29
N GLU A 555 24.77 9.05 29.77
CA GLU A 555 25.25 7.93 28.96
C GLU A 555 24.16 6.87 28.82
N GLY A 556 23.93 6.38 27.61
CA GLY A 556 22.99 5.30 27.31
C GLY A 556 23.51 3.93 27.75
N GLU A 557 22.62 2.93 27.75
CA GLU A 557 22.82 1.60 28.35
C GLU A 557 24.03 0.78 27.84
N VAL A 558 24.72 1.22 26.78
CA VAL A 558 25.85 0.50 26.14
C VAL A 558 27.11 1.38 26.00
N GLY A 559 27.25 2.43 26.81
CA GLY A 559 28.41 3.34 26.72
C GLY A 559 28.40 4.25 25.47
N GLY A 560 27.23 4.44 24.86
CA GLY A 560 26.99 5.46 23.83
C GLY A 560 26.21 6.64 24.42
N ALA A 561 26.17 7.80 23.75
CA ALA A 561 25.38 8.96 24.19
C ALA A 561 23.88 8.60 24.35
N CYS A 562 23.21 9.15 25.38
CA CYS A 562 21.75 9.05 25.49
C CYS A 562 21.07 9.65 24.26
N ARG A 563 20.04 8.94 23.75
CA ARG A 563 19.29 9.35 22.55
C ARG A 563 18.36 10.52 22.90
N LEU A 564 18.17 11.46 21.97
CA LEU A 564 17.39 12.69 22.19
C LEU A 564 15.96 12.41 22.66
N MET A 565 15.31 11.39 22.10
CA MET A 565 13.93 10.99 22.45
C MET A 565 13.77 10.61 23.93
N ASP A 566 14.75 9.88 24.48
CA ASP A 566 14.73 9.47 25.89
C ASP A 566 14.96 10.67 26.82
N LEU A 567 15.86 11.58 26.41
CA LEU A 567 16.12 12.83 27.14
C LEU A 567 14.89 13.75 27.15
N LEU A 568 14.12 13.82 26.06
CA LEU A 568 12.88 14.60 25.98
C LEU A 568 11.74 14.01 26.82
N ARG A 569 11.61 12.68 26.84
CA ARG A 569 10.67 11.97 27.74
C ARG A 569 10.99 12.27 29.20
N LEU A 570 12.26 12.17 29.57
CA LEU A 570 12.76 12.48 30.90
C LEU A 570 12.53 13.93 31.31
N LYS A 571 12.90 14.87 30.42
CA LYS A 571 12.65 16.30 30.60
C LYS A 571 11.17 16.54 30.92
N THR A 572 10.27 15.95 30.15
CA THR A 572 8.83 16.10 30.32
C THR A 572 8.36 15.55 31.67
N GLN A 573 8.86 14.39 32.10
CA GLN A 573 8.52 13.80 33.39
C GLN A 573 8.98 14.67 34.57
N VAL A 574 10.20 15.21 34.51
CA VAL A 574 10.76 16.10 35.53
C VAL A 574 9.96 17.41 35.59
N GLU A 575 9.68 18.04 34.44
CA GLU A 575 8.90 19.27 34.35
C GLU A 575 7.47 19.08 34.89
N GLN A 576 6.82 17.95 34.60
CA GLN A 576 5.49 17.64 35.11
C GLN A 576 5.47 17.44 36.64
N ARG A 577 6.45 16.71 37.19
CA ARG A 577 6.56 16.52 38.65
C ARG A 577 6.87 17.82 39.37
N LEU A 578 7.73 18.67 38.81
CA LEU A 578 8.00 20.01 39.32
C LEU A 578 6.77 20.91 39.25
N ALA A 579 6.03 20.88 38.14
CA ALA A 579 4.78 21.63 38.02
C ALA A 579 3.72 21.16 39.03
N ALA A 580 3.66 19.86 39.32
CA ALA A 580 2.78 19.32 40.36
C ALA A 580 3.20 19.76 41.77
N ALA A 581 4.50 19.78 42.07
CA ALA A 581 5.03 20.25 43.36
C ALA A 581 4.94 21.77 43.55
N MET A 582 4.78 22.53 42.45
CA MET A 582 4.58 23.98 42.47
C MET A 582 3.12 24.41 42.54
N ARG A 583 2.16 23.50 42.38
CA ARG A 583 0.76 23.74 42.77
C ARG A 583 0.64 23.65 44.28
#